data_AF-A0A536N626-F1
#
_entry.id   AF-A0A536N626-F1
#
_cell.length_a   1.000
_cell.length_b   1.000
_cell.length_c   1.000
_cell.angle_alpha   90.00
_cell.angle_beta   90.00
_cell.angle_gamma   90.00
#
_symmetry.space_group_name_H-M   'P 1'
#
loop_
_entity.id
_entity.type
_entity.pdbx_description
1 polymer ?
#
loop_
_entity_poly.entity_id
_entity_poly.type
_entity_poly.pdbx_seq_one_letter_code
_entity_poly.pdbx_strand_id
1 'polypeptide(L)'
;MPDRDDKDRDVAVNRRAYHDYFIDEKYEAGVMLTGTEVKSIRNGRANLRDGFVRIDNGEAWLENVHISPYAQGNVMNHDPLRPRKLLLHRKQISSLIGKVKQKGYTLIPLRIYFTRNHAKVEVGLARGKRQFDKREAIAERDAKREIARAVRRG
;
A
#
# COMPACT_ATOMS: atom_id res chain seq x y z
N MET A 1 8.86 -30.77 8.35
CA MET A 1 9.01 -29.53 7.55
C MET A 1 8.57 -28.38 8.44
N PRO A 2 9.36 -27.33 8.70
CA PRO A 2 8.96 -26.34 9.67
C PRO A 2 7.99 -25.35 9.01
N ASP A 3 6.73 -25.43 9.40
CA ASP A 3 5.78 -24.32 9.39
C ASP A 3 6.41 -23.15 10.17
N ARG A 4 7.11 -22.27 9.46
CA ARG A 4 7.70 -21.06 10.04
C ARG A 4 6.67 -19.94 9.97
N ASP A 5 6.11 -19.63 11.13
CA ASP A 5 5.52 -18.34 11.50
C ASP A 5 4.61 -17.70 10.45
N ASP A 6 3.29 -17.89 10.63
CA ASP A 6 2.21 -17.10 10.00
C ASP A 6 2.21 -15.65 10.52
N LYS A 7 3.40 -15.02 10.59
CA LYS A 7 3.51 -13.57 10.72
C LYS A 7 3.31 -13.01 9.33
N ASP A 8 2.26 -12.21 9.17
CA ASP A 8 2.05 -11.35 8.02
C ASP A 8 3.36 -10.59 7.72
N ARG A 9 4.14 -11.10 6.77
CA ARG A 9 5.43 -10.50 6.44
C ARG A 9 5.15 -9.35 5.49
N ASP A 10 5.21 -8.13 6.04
CA ASP A 10 5.16 -6.92 5.24
C ASP A 10 6.29 -6.97 4.19
N VAL A 11 5.91 -6.93 2.93
CA VAL A 11 6.85 -6.97 1.80
C VAL A 11 7.25 -5.56 1.40
N ALA A 12 6.25 -4.70 1.24
CA ALA A 12 6.41 -3.35 0.75
C ALA A 12 5.48 -2.44 1.55
N VAL A 13 6.01 -1.31 2.02
CA VAL A 13 5.27 -0.34 2.82
C VAL A 13 5.45 1.05 2.21
N ASN A 14 4.35 1.71 1.90
CA ASN A 14 4.33 3.10 1.44
C ASN A 14 4.46 4.06 2.64
N ARG A 15 5.69 4.26 3.11
CA ARG A 15 5.97 5.20 4.21
C ARG A 15 5.61 6.65 3.85
N ARG A 16 5.68 7.00 2.56
CA ARG A 16 5.38 8.35 2.06
C ARG A 16 3.89 8.69 2.22
N ALA A 17 3.00 7.72 2.03
CA ALA A 17 1.56 7.91 2.22
C ALA A 17 1.20 8.49 3.60
N TYR A 18 1.81 7.97 4.67
CA TYR A 18 1.59 8.44 6.05
C TYR A 18 2.12 9.87 6.29
N HIS A 19 3.10 10.32 5.50
CA HIS A 19 3.65 11.67 5.59
C HIS A 19 2.82 12.68 4.80
N ASP A 20 2.42 12.33 3.58
CA ASP A 20 1.76 13.25 2.66
C ASP A 20 0.24 13.34 2.87
N TYR A 21 -0.37 12.31 3.47
CA TYR A 21 -1.81 12.21 3.64
C TYR A 21 -2.21 11.90 5.09
N PHE A 22 -3.44 12.26 5.45
CA PHE A 22 -4.17 11.71 6.58
C PHE A 22 -4.92 10.47 6.10
N ILE A 23 -4.82 9.36 6.84
CA ILE A 23 -5.49 8.10 6.50
C ILE A 23 -6.63 7.94 7.51
N ASP A 24 -7.86 8.06 7.03
CA ASP A 24 -9.05 7.98 7.87
C ASP A 24 -9.43 6.51 8.12
N GLU A 25 -9.45 5.71 7.06
CA GLU A 25 -9.88 4.31 7.12
C GLU A 25 -8.95 3.43 6.30
N LYS A 26 -8.85 2.16 6.70
CA LYS A 26 -8.03 1.15 6.03
C LYS A 26 -8.89 -0.05 5.65
N TYR A 27 -8.65 -0.55 4.45
CA TYR A 27 -9.38 -1.67 3.86
C TYR A 27 -8.38 -2.72 3.39
N GLU A 28 -8.66 -3.99 3.68
CA GLU A 28 -7.89 -5.11 3.14
C GLU A 28 -8.49 -5.55 1.81
N ALA A 29 -7.65 -5.70 0.78
CA ALA A 29 -8.02 -6.21 -0.53
C ALA A 29 -7.06 -7.33 -0.97
N GLY A 30 -7.60 -8.38 -1.61
CA GLY A 30 -6.77 -9.31 -2.37
C GLY A 30 -6.29 -8.68 -3.67
N VAL A 31 -5.11 -9.05 -4.17
CA VAL A 31 -4.61 -8.57 -5.48
C VAL A 31 -4.54 -9.71 -6.48
N MET A 32 -5.06 -9.47 -7.69
CA MET A 32 -4.89 -10.40 -8.80
C MET A 32 -3.51 -10.25 -9.43
N LEU A 33 -2.59 -11.14 -9.04
CA LEU A 33 -1.22 -11.20 -9.51
C LEU A 33 -0.97 -12.41 -10.39
N THR A 34 0.02 -12.29 -11.28
CA THR A 34 0.54 -13.44 -12.03
C THR A 34 1.70 -14.10 -11.28
N GLY A 35 1.98 -15.37 -11.62
CA GLY A 35 2.99 -16.17 -10.90
C GLY A 35 4.41 -15.56 -10.88
N THR A 36 4.79 -14.82 -11.93
CA THR A 36 6.08 -14.10 -12.00
C THR A 36 6.10 -12.90 -11.05
N GLU A 37 5.00 -12.16 -10.94
CA GLU A 37 4.89 -11.03 -10.01
C GLU A 37 4.92 -11.48 -8.55
N VAL A 38 4.25 -12.59 -8.22
CA VAL A 38 4.31 -13.15 -6.86
C VAL A 38 5.76 -13.41 -6.44
N LYS A 39 6.60 -13.92 -7.34
CA LYS A 39 8.03 -14.13 -7.09
C LYS A 39 8.79 -12.81 -6.93
N SER A 40 8.53 -11.81 -7.78
CA SER A 40 9.13 -10.47 -7.64
C SER A 40 8.77 -9.78 -6.33
N ILE A 41 7.50 -9.85 -5.93
CA ILE A 41 7.03 -9.30 -4.66
C ILE A 41 7.68 -10.03 -3.49
N ARG A 42 7.75 -11.37 -3.49
CA ARG A 42 8.47 -12.13 -2.44
C ARG A 42 9.95 -11.74 -2.32
N ASN A 43 10.57 -11.29 -3.41
CA ASN A 43 11.92 -10.74 -3.41
C ASN A 43 12.02 -9.25 -2.98
N GLY A 44 10.92 -8.65 -2.52
CA GLY A 44 10.86 -7.25 -2.10
C GLY A 44 10.93 -6.24 -3.25
N ARG A 45 10.76 -6.67 -4.51
CA ARG A 45 10.87 -5.80 -5.69
C ARG A 45 9.54 -5.16 -6.07
N ALA A 46 8.91 -4.49 -5.12
CA ALA A 46 7.65 -3.77 -5.32
C ALA A 46 7.74 -2.35 -4.75
N ASN A 47 7.30 -1.37 -5.52
CA ASN A 47 7.24 0.02 -5.13
C ASN A 47 5.79 0.53 -5.19
N LEU A 48 5.30 0.97 -4.03
CA LEU A 48 3.94 1.47 -3.82
C LEU A 48 3.85 3.00 -3.80
N ARG A 49 4.98 3.72 -3.92
CA ARG A 49 5.06 5.17 -3.61
C ARG A 49 4.04 6.02 -4.35
N ASP A 50 3.91 5.81 -5.66
CA ASP A 50 3.07 6.63 -6.54
C ASP A 50 1.77 5.90 -6.92
N GLY A 51 1.52 4.74 -6.31
CA GLY A 51 0.35 3.93 -6.56
C GLY A 51 -0.93 4.58 -6.04
N PHE A 52 -2.02 4.36 -6.75
CA PHE A 52 -3.36 4.75 -6.32
C PHE A 52 -4.37 3.68 -6.69
N VAL A 53 -5.54 3.72 -6.06
CA VAL A 53 -6.65 2.82 -6.38
C VAL A 53 -7.74 3.58 -7.10
N ARG A 54 -8.05 3.17 -8.32
CA ARG A 54 -9.17 3.68 -9.11
C ARG A 54 -10.33 2.71 -8.97
N ILE A 55 -11.53 3.24 -8.78
CA ILE A 55 -12.75 2.43 -8.85
C ILE A 55 -13.42 2.75 -10.17
N ASP A 56 -13.59 1.73 -11.01
CA ASP A 56 -14.19 1.85 -12.33
C ASP A 56 -15.22 0.73 -12.50
N ASN A 57 -16.44 1.08 -12.96
CA ASN A 57 -17.52 0.12 -13.22
C ASN A 57 -17.85 -0.85 -12.06
N GLY A 58 -17.63 -0.43 -10.80
CA GLY A 58 -17.87 -1.27 -9.62
C GLY A 58 -16.74 -2.25 -9.31
N GLU A 59 -15.59 -2.08 -9.94
CA GLU A 59 -14.37 -2.85 -9.69
C GLU A 59 -13.25 -1.91 -9.21
N ALA A 60 -12.42 -2.39 -8.29
CA ALA A 60 -11.26 -1.64 -7.81
C ALA A 60 -10.00 -2.09 -8.56
N TRP A 61 -9.22 -1.11 -9.00
CA TRP A 61 -8.01 -1.30 -9.78
C TRP A 61 -6.86 -0.58 -9.09
N LEU A 62 -5.78 -1.32 -8.85
CA LEU A 62 -4.51 -0.78 -8.35
C LEU A 62 -3.67 -0.35 -9.55
N GLU A 63 -3.38 0.94 -9.62
CA GLU A 63 -2.65 1.57 -10.71
C GLU A 63 -1.37 2.23 -10.22
N ASN A 64 -0.43 2.43 -11.14
CA ASN A 64 0.86 3.09 -10.90
C ASN A 64 1.71 2.44 -9.78
N VAL A 65 1.52 1.14 -9.57
CA VAL A 65 2.36 0.32 -8.68
C VAL A 65 3.40 -0.40 -9.53
N HIS A 66 4.66 -0.04 -9.33
CA HIS A 66 5.78 -0.63 -10.06
C HIS A 66 6.23 -1.92 -9.37
N ILE A 67 6.13 -3.05 -10.08
CA ILE A 67 6.69 -4.33 -9.64
C ILE A 67 7.74 -4.73 -10.65
N SER A 68 9.00 -4.82 -10.21
CA SER A 68 10.08 -5.13 -11.13
C SER A 68 9.88 -6.54 -11.71
N PRO A 69 10.13 -6.73 -13.02
CA PRO A 69 10.07 -8.05 -13.63
C PRO A 69 10.98 -9.05 -12.94
N TYR A 70 10.59 -10.31 -13.00
CA TYR A 70 11.40 -11.37 -12.43
C TYR A 70 12.52 -11.70 -13.42
N ALA A 71 13.78 -11.54 -12.98
CA ALA A 71 14.95 -11.66 -13.86
C ALA A 71 15.07 -13.05 -14.51
N GLN A 72 14.56 -14.09 -13.83
CA GLN A 72 14.55 -15.46 -14.32
C GLN A 72 13.28 -15.84 -15.10
N GLY A 73 12.43 -14.87 -15.45
CA GLY A 73 11.14 -15.05 -16.13
C GLY A 73 11.13 -14.60 -17.58
N ASN A 74 12.02 -15.10 -18.44
CA ASN A 74 12.31 -14.53 -19.77
C ASN A 74 11.08 -14.29 -20.70
N VAL A 75 10.02 -15.11 -20.67
CA VAL A 75 8.88 -15.00 -21.63
C VAL A 75 7.56 -14.60 -20.95
N MET A 76 7.49 -14.69 -19.61
CA MET A 76 6.26 -14.46 -18.82
C MET A 76 6.32 -13.15 -18.00
N ASN A 77 7.25 -12.27 -18.35
CA ASN A 77 7.36 -10.96 -17.73
C ASN A 77 6.27 -10.03 -18.29
N HIS A 78 5.47 -9.48 -17.38
CA HIS A 78 4.39 -8.56 -17.71
C HIS A 78 4.89 -7.11 -17.54
N ASP A 79 4.13 -6.16 -18.07
CA ASP A 79 4.39 -4.74 -17.82
C ASP A 79 4.45 -4.46 -16.30
N PRO A 80 5.57 -3.91 -15.79
CA PRO A 80 5.74 -3.55 -14.38
C PRO A 80 4.63 -2.66 -13.80
N LEU A 81 4.06 -1.79 -14.63
CA LEU A 81 3.09 -0.76 -14.27
C LEU A 81 1.64 -1.16 -14.63
N ARG A 82 1.42 -2.42 -15.03
CA ARG A 82 0.08 -2.89 -15.40
C ARG A 82 -0.96 -2.60 -14.30
N PRO A 83 -2.19 -2.22 -14.66
CA PRO A 83 -3.28 -2.13 -13.70
C PRO A 83 -3.59 -3.54 -13.15
N ARG A 84 -3.76 -3.64 -11.84
CA ARG A 84 -4.05 -4.92 -11.16
C ARG A 84 -5.41 -4.85 -10.48
N LYS A 85 -6.26 -5.82 -10.75
CA LYS A 85 -7.59 -5.89 -10.14
C LYS A 85 -7.47 -6.19 -8.64
N LEU A 86 -8.21 -5.44 -7.83
CA LEU A 86 -8.36 -5.64 -6.40
C LEU A 86 -9.65 -6.39 -6.12
N LEU A 87 -9.56 -7.38 -5.24
CA LEU A 87 -10.64 -8.22 -4.79
C LEU A 87 -11.14 -7.66 -3.45
N LEU A 88 -12.21 -6.87 -3.54
CA LEU A 88 -12.93 -6.28 -2.41
C LEU A 88 -14.37 -6.77 -2.39
N HIS A 89 -15.02 -6.76 -1.22
CA HIS A 89 -16.45 -7.05 -1.16
C HIS A 89 -17.27 -5.95 -1.82
N ARG A 90 -18.37 -6.33 -2.51
CA ARG A 90 -19.28 -5.39 -3.18
C ARG A 90 -19.76 -4.25 -2.26
N LYS A 91 -20.09 -4.57 -1.00
CA LYS A 91 -20.50 -3.55 0.00
C LYS A 91 -19.39 -2.53 0.29
N GLN A 92 -18.14 -2.98 0.38
CA GLN A 92 -16.98 -2.10 0.59
C GLN A 92 -16.79 -1.20 -0.64
N ILE A 93 -16.87 -1.76 -1.85
CA ILE A 93 -16.74 -0.99 -3.10
C ILE A 93 -17.80 0.11 -3.17
N SER A 94 -19.07 -0.19 -2.89
CA SER A 94 -20.14 0.82 -2.89
C SER A 94 -19.89 1.95 -1.89
N SER A 95 -19.41 1.62 -0.69
CA SER A 95 -19.04 2.62 0.33
C SER A 95 -17.89 3.50 -0.15
N LEU A 96 -16.85 2.89 -0.71
CA LEU A 96 -15.67 3.59 -1.23
C LEU A 96 -16.03 4.52 -2.40
N ILE A 97 -16.92 4.11 -3.31
CA ILE A 97 -17.40 4.96 -4.41
C ILE A 97 -18.04 6.25 -3.86
N GLY A 98 -18.85 6.14 -2.81
CA GLY A 98 -19.47 7.30 -2.17
C GLY A 98 -18.42 8.25 -1.57
N LYS A 99 -17.40 7.71 -0.90
CA LYS A 99 -16.35 8.50 -0.24
C LYS A 99 -15.37 9.12 -1.23
N VAL A 100 -14.96 8.39 -2.27
CA VAL A 100 -14.05 8.90 -3.31
C VAL A 100 -14.68 10.02 -4.14
N LYS A 101 -16.01 10.01 -4.31
CA LYS A 101 -16.72 11.12 -4.96
C LYS A 101 -16.70 12.42 -4.14
N GLN A 102 -16.47 12.35 -2.84
CA GLN A 102 -16.31 13.54 -2.01
C GLN A 102 -14.98 14.22 -2.35
N LYS A 103 -15.01 15.56 -2.51
CA LYS A 103 -13.81 16.33 -2.86
C LYS A 103 -12.70 16.12 -1.82
N GLY A 104 -11.50 15.79 -2.29
CA GLY A 104 -10.29 15.72 -1.48
C GLY A 104 -9.95 14.34 -0.90
N TYR A 105 -10.76 13.33 -1.21
CA TYR A 105 -10.48 11.94 -0.86
C TYR A 105 -9.83 11.19 -2.02
N THR A 106 -8.87 10.33 -1.69
CA THR A 106 -8.17 9.48 -2.65
C THR A 106 -7.88 8.13 -2.01
N LEU A 107 -7.85 7.06 -2.80
CA LEU A 107 -7.48 5.74 -2.31
C LEU A 107 -6.02 5.45 -2.63
N ILE A 108 -5.25 5.13 -1.60
CA ILE A 108 -3.80 4.94 -1.70
C ILE A 108 -3.43 3.57 -1.11
N PRO A 109 -2.60 2.76 -1.78
CA PRO A 109 -2.05 1.54 -1.21
C PRO A 109 -1.04 1.86 -0.11
N LEU A 110 -1.24 1.30 1.08
CA LEU A 110 -0.40 1.51 2.26
C LEU A 110 0.67 0.46 2.38
N ARG A 111 0.31 -0.82 2.24
CA ARG A 111 1.27 -1.93 2.29
C ARG A 111 0.80 -3.14 1.49
N ILE A 112 1.77 -3.95 1.06
CA ILE A 112 1.56 -5.30 0.54
C ILE A 112 2.15 -6.27 1.57
N TYR A 113 1.38 -7.30 1.93
CA TYR A 113 1.82 -8.40 2.77
C TYR A 113 1.29 -9.72 2.23
N PHE A 114 1.86 -10.82 2.71
CA PHE A 114 1.36 -12.17 2.42
C PHE A 114 0.71 -12.76 3.66
N THR A 115 -0.51 -13.26 3.50
CA THR A 115 -1.22 -14.06 4.51
C THR A 115 -1.59 -15.40 3.87
N ARG A 116 -1.26 -16.53 4.50
CA ARG A 116 -1.58 -17.88 3.99
C ARG A 116 -1.25 -18.05 2.49
N ASN A 117 -0.07 -17.58 2.08
CA ASN A 117 0.42 -17.55 0.69
C ASN A 117 -0.29 -16.64 -0.31
N HIS A 118 -1.35 -15.92 0.07
CA HIS A 118 -2.01 -14.95 -0.79
C HIS A 118 -1.46 -13.54 -0.55
N ALA A 119 -1.22 -12.81 -1.64
CA ALA A 119 -0.84 -11.41 -1.57
C ALA A 119 -2.07 -10.55 -1.26
N LYS A 120 -1.96 -9.75 -0.20
CA LYS A 120 -2.97 -8.78 0.21
C LYS A 120 -2.38 -7.37 0.13
N VAL A 121 -3.24 -6.43 -0.22
CA VAL A 121 -2.95 -4.99 -0.19
C VAL A 121 -3.88 -4.33 0.81
N GLU A 122 -3.29 -3.50 1.65
CA GLU A 122 -4.04 -2.57 2.48
C GLU A 122 -4.22 -1.25 1.71
N VAL A 123 -5.46 -0.84 1.51
CA VAL A 123 -5.86 0.41 0.85
C VAL A 123 -6.36 1.40 1.90
N GLY A 124 -5.77 2.58 1.94
CA GLY A 124 -6.18 3.67 2.82
C GLY A 124 -7.07 4.67 2.10
N LEU A 125 -8.16 5.08 2.73
CA LEU A 125 -8.87 6.30 2.38
C LEU A 125 -8.07 7.48 2.90
N ALA A 126 -7.48 8.23 1.97
CA ALA A 126 -6.52 9.27 2.23
C ALA A 126 -7.08 10.66 1.91
N ARG A 127 -6.74 11.63 2.75
CA ARG A 127 -6.99 13.06 2.53
C ARG A 127 -5.66 13.81 2.52
N GLY A 128 -5.46 14.70 1.56
CA GLY A 128 -4.21 15.47 1.44
C GLY A 128 -3.95 16.36 2.66
N LYS A 129 -2.72 16.32 3.20
CA LYS A 129 -2.28 17.24 4.26
C LYS A 129 -1.96 18.62 3.68
N ARG A 130 -2.35 19.69 4.38
CA ARG A 130 -1.91 21.05 4.03
C ARG A 130 -0.43 21.23 4.36
N GLN A 131 0.26 22.16 3.71
CA GLN A 131 1.68 22.40 3.96
C GLN A 131 1.98 22.77 5.42
N PHE A 132 1.05 23.45 6.09
CA PHE A 132 1.14 23.77 7.51
C PHE A 132 1.20 22.50 8.36
N ASP A 133 0.22 21.59 8.19
CA ASP A 133 0.14 20.32 8.92
C ASP A 133 1.39 19.45 8.72
N LYS A 134 2.02 19.52 7.54
CA LYS A 134 3.26 18.79 7.25
C LYS A 134 4.43 19.30 8.11
N ARG A 135 4.55 20.62 8.33
CA ARG A 135 5.62 21.20 9.14
C ARG A 135 5.47 20.83 10.61
N GLU A 136 4.26 20.91 11.14
CA GLU A 136 3.96 20.55 12.53
C GLU A 136 4.25 19.07 12.80
N ALA A 137 3.82 18.17 11.91
CA ALA A 137 4.09 16.74 12.02
C ALA A 137 5.58 16.37 11.91
N ILE A 138 6.40 17.22 11.27
CA ILE A 138 7.86 17.05 11.22
C ILE A 138 8.48 17.51 12.55
N ALA A 139 8.13 18.71 13.01
CA ALA A 139 8.62 19.26 14.27
C ALA A 139 8.32 18.34 15.47
N GLU A 140 7.09 17.83 15.56
CA GLU A 140 6.68 16.90 16.62
C GLU A 140 7.46 15.58 16.58
N ARG A 141 7.76 15.07 15.37
CA ARG A 141 8.53 13.83 15.20
C ARG A 141 9.99 14.01 15.60
N ASP A 142 10.58 15.14 15.27
CA ASP A 142 11.96 15.45 15.62
C ASP A 142 12.10 15.66 17.14
N ALA A 143 11.16 16.38 17.77
CA ALA A 143 11.10 16.50 19.23
C ALA A 143 10.98 15.13 19.93
N LYS A 144 10.08 14.26 19.45
CA LYS A 144 9.93 12.88 19.98
C LYS A 144 11.21 12.05 19.83
N ARG A 145 11.94 12.18 18.72
CA ARG A 145 13.22 11.49 18.52
C ARG A 145 14.30 11.98 19.47
N GLU A 146 14.35 13.27 19.74
CA GLU A 146 15.33 13.87 20.64
C GLU A 146 15.12 13.40 22.08
N ILE A 147 13.88 13.42 22.56
CA ILE A 147 13.49 12.87 23.86
C ILE A 147 13.85 11.38 23.96
N ALA A 148 13.51 10.58 22.95
CA ALA A 148 13.81 9.14 22.94
C ALA A 148 15.33 8.85 22.95
N ARG A 149 16.16 9.73 22.36
CA ARG A 149 17.62 9.62 22.41
C ARG A 149 18.18 10.00 23.78
N ALA A 150 17.62 11.01 24.43
CA ALA A 150 18.01 11.44 25.78
C ALA A 150 17.72 10.33 26.81
N VAL A 151 16.53 9.73 26.75
CA VAL A 151 16.11 8.64 27.66
C VAL A 151 16.97 7.37 27.51
N ARG A 152 17.54 7.11 26.32
CA ARG A 152 18.40 5.92 26.08
C ARG A 152 19.86 6.13 26.49
N ARG A 153 20.28 7.37 26.73
CA ARG A 153 21.66 7.73 27.10
C ARG A 153 21.85 8.02 28.59
N GLY A 154 20.77 8.16 29.36
CA GLY A 154 20.78 8.13 30.84
C GLY A 154 20.49 6.74 31.36
#